data_AF-A0A3A6NXR3-F1
#
_entry.id   AF-A0A3A6NXR3-F1
#
_cell.length_a   1.000
_cell.length_b   1.000
_cell.length_c   1.000
_cell.angle_alpha   90.00
_cell.angle_beta   90.00
_cell.angle_gamma   90.00
#
_symmetry.space_group_name_H-M   'P 1'
#
loop_
_entity.id
_entity.type
_entity.pdbx_description
1 polymer ?
#
loop_
_entity_poly.entity_id
_entity_poly.type
_entity_poly.pdbx_seq_one_letter_code
_entity_poly.pdbx_strand_id
1 'polypeptide(L)' 'MYLPDDANPRNHPGARNFECPHYVFCLDIAAANMWPNFTCELCIYQKSRKDTKIEELDLCAPGWEDIWGGS' A
#
# COMPACT_ATOMS: atom_id res chain seq x y z
N MET A 1 -16.61 20.09 -9.86
CA MET A 1 -16.74 18.62 -9.94
C MET A 1 -16.08 18.04 -8.70
N TYR A 2 -16.87 17.48 -7.78
CA TYR A 2 -16.35 16.75 -6.63
C TYR A 2 -15.94 15.36 -7.12
N LEU A 3 -14.65 15.06 -7.08
CA LEU A 3 -14.17 13.69 -7.28
C LEU A 3 -14.17 13.00 -5.91
N PRO A 4 -14.59 11.72 -5.84
CA PRO A 4 -14.60 10.98 -4.59
C PRO A 4 -13.20 10.89 -4.00
N ASP A 5 -13.11 10.89 -2.67
CA ASP A 5 -11.89 11.05 -1.87
C ASP A 5 -10.83 9.94 -2.04
N ASP A 6 -11.13 8.94 -2.87
CA ASP A 6 -10.38 7.68 -3.02
C ASP A 6 -9.95 7.39 -4.47
N ALA A 7 -10.21 8.32 -5.40
CA ALA A 7 -10.07 8.06 -6.83
C ALA A 7 -8.61 7.86 -7.25
N ASN A 8 -8.26 6.64 -7.68
CA ASN A 8 -7.06 6.34 -8.44
C ASN A 8 -7.27 5.23 -9.48
N PRO A 9 -6.52 5.29 -10.61
CA PRO A 9 -5.41 6.22 -10.90
C PRO A 9 -5.85 7.61 -11.40
N ARG A 10 -4.99 8.64 -11.22
CA ARG A 10 -5.20 10.00 -11.77
C ARG A 10 -4.05 10.47 -12.66
N ASN A 11 -4.39 11.08 -13.81
CA ASN A 11 -3.44 11.66 -14.77
C ASN A 11 -2.79 12.98 -14.28
N HIS A 12 -1.98 12.90 -13.24
CA HIS A 12 -1.17 14.00 -12.74
C HIS A 12 0.20 13.49 -12.30
N PRO A 13 1.23 14.34 -12.28
CA PRO A 13 2.49 13.99 -11.65
C PRO A 13 2.28 13.75 -10.15
N GLY A 14 3.02 12.82 -9.57
CA GLY A 14 2.95 12.57 -8.12
C GLY A 14 3.48 11.20 -7.71
N ALA A 15 3.39 10.91 -6.42
CA ALA A 15 3.84 9.65 -5.85
C ALA A 15 2.97 8.47 -6.30
N ARG A 16 3.60 7.33 -6.60
CA ARG A 16 2.92 6.07 -6.93
C ARG A 16 3.00 5.10 -5.76
N ASN A 17 1.94 4.30 -5.56
CA ASN A 17 1.91 3.25 -4.55
C ASN A 17 2.15 1.88 -5.21
N PHE A 18 3.42 1.50 -5.38
CA PHE A 18 3.80 0.24 -6.06
C PHE A 18 3.34 -1.03 -5.34
N GLU A 19 3.23 -0.97 -4.02
CA GLU A 19 2.74 -2.07 -3.19
C GLU A 19 1.18 -2.14 -3.19
N CYS A 20 0.50 -1.26 -3.95
CA CYS A 20 -0.97 -1.29 -4.03
C CYS A 20 -1.42 -2.61 -4.66
N PRO A 21 -2.39 -3.35 -4.07
CA PRO A 21 -2.88 -4.61 -4.64
C PRO A 21 -3.51 -4.42 -6.04
N HIS A 22 -3.87 -3.19 -6.40
CA HIS A 22 -4.44 -2.83 -7.70
C HIS A 22 -3.49 -2.02 -8.57
N TYR A 23 -2.18 -2.01 -8.28
CA TYR A 23 -1.21 -1.19 -9.01
C TYR A 23 -1.17 -1.51 -10.51
N VAL A 24 -1.25 -2.79 -10.88
CA VAL A 24 -1.26 -3.22 -12.29
C VAL A 24 -2.46 -2.63 -13.03
N PHE A 25 -3.65 -2.67 -12.44
CA PHE A 25 -4.83 -2.05 -13.02
C PHE A 25 -4.70 -0.53 -13.19
N CYS A 26 -4.05 0.13 -12.22
CA CYS A 26 -3.73 1.56 -12.33
C CYS A 26 -2.82 1.86 -13.52
N LEU A 27 -1.83 0.99 -13.76
CA LEU A 27 -0.92 1.08 -14.89
C LEU A 27 -1.63 0.84 -16.22
N ASP A 28 -2.53 -0.15 -16.30
CA ASP A 28 -3.30 -0.46 -17.50
C ASP A 28 -4.17 0.74 -17.93
N ILE A 29 -4.85 1.40 -16.99
CA ILE A 29 -5.62 2.62 -17.28
C ILE A 29 -4.71 3.72 -17.80
N ALA A 30 -3.56 3.96 -17.15
CA ALA A 30 -2.63 5.00 -17.57
C ALA A 30 -2.08 4.73 -18.99
N ALA A 31 -1.71 3.49 -19.29
CA ALA A 31 -1.24 3.07 -20.60
C ALA A 31 -2.33 3.20 -21.68
N ALA A 32 -3.54 2.73 -21.40
CA ALA A 32 -4.67 2.80 -22.33
C ALA A 32 -5.04 4.25 -22.71
N ASN A 33 -4.80 5.20 -21.81
CA ASN A 33 -5.06 6.62 -22.05
C ASN A 33 -3.81 7.41 -22.45
N MET A 34 -2.67 6.74 -22.67
CA MET A 34 -1.37 7.37 -22.99
C MET A 34 -0.98 8.46 -21.99
N TRP A 35 -1.30 8.27 -20.71
CA TRP A 35 -0.94 9.20 -19.66
C TRP A 35 0.59 9.19 -19.49
N PRO A 36 1.27 10.34 -19.60
CA PRO A 36 2.73 10.39 -19.42
C PRO A 36 3.13 10.02 -17.99
N ASN A 37 2.21 10.21 -17.04
CA ASN A 37 2.40 9.93 -15.63
C ASN A 37 1.03 9.82 -14.94
N PHE A 38 0.99 9.07 -13.84
CA PHE A 38 -0.17 9.02 -12.95
C PHE A 38 0.29 9.03 -11.49
N THR A 39 -0.57 9.51 -10.61
CA THR A 39 -0.33 9.60 -9.17
C THR A 39 -1.25 8.64 -8.42
N CYS A 40 -0.85 8.25 -7.21
CA CYS A 40 -1.62 7.49 -6.23
C CYS A 40 -1.91 8.29 -4.95
N GLU A 41 -1.54 9.57 -4.86
CA GLU A 41 -1.56 10.34 -3.59
C GLU A 41 -2.92 10.39 -2.89
N LEU A 42 -4.02 10.30 -3.65
CA LEU A 42 -5.37 10.26 -3.11
C LEU A 42 -5.91 8.82 -2.92
N CYS A 43 -5.10 7.79 -3.14
CA CYS A 43 -5.52 6.39 -3.13
C CYS A 43 -5.82 5.96 -1.72
N ILE A 44 -6.99 5.36 -1.50
CA ILE A 44 -7.33 4.76 -0.21
C ILE A 44 -6.28 3.74 0.23
N TYR A 45 -5.71 2.96 -0.68
CA TYR A 45 -4.65 1.97 -0.40
C TYR A 45 -3.30 2.60 -0.06
N GLN A 46 -3.05 3.85 -0.48
CA GLN A 46 -1.86 4.59 -0.05
C GLN A 46 -2.09 5.20 1.33
N LYS A 47 -3.29 5.73 1.60
CA LYS A 47 -3.66 6.32 2.90
C LYS A 47 -3.82 5.26 4.01
N SER A 48 -4.29 4.06 3.67
CA SER A 48 -4.53 2.96 4.62
C SER A 48 -3.25 2.23 5.02
N ARG A 49 -2.12 2.49 4.34
CA ARG A 49 -0.78 2.12 4.81
C ARG A 49 -0.41 3.01 5.99
N LYS A 50 -1.13 2.88 7.11
CA LYS A 50 -0.50 3.18 8.39
C LYS A 50 0.65 2.19 8.48
N ASP A 51 1.86 2.69 8.69
CA ASP A 51 2.98 1.88 9.15
C ASP A 51 2.41 0.94 10.21
N THR A 52 2.26 -0.33 9.87
CA THR A 52 2.32 -1.36 10.89
C THR A 52 3.79 -1.32 11.28
N LYS A 53 4.15 -0.31 12.08
CA LYS A 53 5.26 -0.43 13.00
C LYS A 53 4.89 -1.69 13.72
N ILE A 54 5.55 -2.78 13.34
CA ILE A 54 5.63 -3.95 14.17
C ILE A 54 6.25 -3.36 15.43
N GLU A 55 5.39 -2.98 16.38
CA GLU A 55 5.82 -2.73 17.74
C GLU A 55 6.58 -3.98 18.08
N GLU A 56 7.86 -3.76 18.33
CA GLU A 56 8.94 -4.73 18.45
C GLU A 56 8.36 -6.08 18.86
N LEU A 57 8.49 -7.06 17.97
CA LEU A 57 8.23 -8.45 18.33
C LEU A 57 9.17 -8.71 19.50
N ASP A 58 8.65 -8.60 20.72
CA ASP A 58 9.45 -8.69 21.93
C ASP A 58 9.96 -10.12 22.02
N LEU A 59 11.17 -10.32 21.49
CA LEU A 59 11.87 -11.59 21.48
C LEU A 59 12.12 -12.09 22.92
N CYS A 60 11.88 -11.25 23.94
CA CYS A 60 11.95 -11.59 25.35
C CYS A 60 10.58 -11.85 25.98
N ALA A 61 9.48 -11.87 25.20
CA ALA A 61 8.15 -12.19 25.73
C ALA A 61 8.17 -13.60 26.36
N PRO A 62 7.98 -13.74 27.68
CA PRO A 62 8.05 -15.04 28.33
C PRO A 62 7.01 -15.99 27.73
N GLY A 63 7.46 -17.17 27.28
CA GLY A 63 6.61 -18.19 26.63
C GLY A 63 7.01 -18.60 25.21
N TRP A 64 8.04 -17.99 24.59
CA TRP A 64 8.57 -18.46 23.30
C TRP A 64 9.41 -19.74 23.44
N GLU A 65 9.98 -20.00 24.63
CA GLU A 65 10.85 -21.14 24.92
C GLU A 65 10.10 -22.49 24.87
N ASP A 66 8.77 -22.46 25.05
CA ASP A 66 7.90 -23.65 25.09
C ASP A 66 7.50 -24.16 23.70
N ILE A 67 7.79 -23.42 22.62
CA ILE A 67 7.31 -23.75 21.26
C ILE A 67 8.21 -24.78 20.57
N TRP A 68 9.51 -24.80 20.88
CA TRP A 68 10.49 -25.70 20.26
C TRP A 68 11.19 -26.64 21.24
N GLY A 69 10.87 -26.54 22.54
CA GLY A 69 11.35 -27.44 23.60
C GLY A 69 10.61 -28.78 23.62
N GLY A 70 10.53 -29.46 22.49
CA GLY A 70 10.04 -30.84 22.40
C GLY A 70 11.18 -31.82 22.69
N SER A 71 10.97 -32.69 23.68
CA SER A 71 11.88 -33.74 24.18
C SER A 71 12.36 -34.77 23.15
#